data_AF-W4QPI4-F1
#
_entry.id   AF-W4QPI4-F1
#
_cell.length_a   1.000
_cell.length_b   1.000
_cell.length_c   1.000
_cell.angle_alpha   90.00
_cell.angle_beta   90.00
_cell.angle_gamma   90.00
#
_symmetry.space_group_name_H-M   'P 1'
#
loop_
_entity.id
_entity.type
_entity.pdbx_description
1 polymer ?
#
loop_
_entity_poly.entity_id
_entity_poly.type
_entity_poly.pdbx_seq_one_letter_code
_entity_poly.pdbx_strand_id
1 'polypeptide(L)' 'MNGREQWGTRAGFILAAIGSAVGLGNIWRFPYVAYENGGGAFFFPYLFALITAGIPLLIMEFTLGHKYRALRHYLMQE' A
#
# COMPACT_ATOMS: atom_id res chain seq x y z
N MET A 1 7.75 22.38 -22.18
CA MET A 1 7.80 21.65 -20.91
C MET A 1 6.48 20.90 -20.74
N ASN A 2 6.41 19.64 -21.16
CA ASN A 2 5.21 18.81 -20.94
C ASN A 2 5.16 18.45 -19.45
N GLY A 3 4.46 19.30 -18.68
CA GLY A 3 4.25 19.11 -17.25
C GLY A 3 3.51 17.80 -17.04
N ARG A 4 4.15 16.87 -16.33
CA ARG A 4 3.52 15.60 -15.93
C ARG A 4 2.26 15.93 -15.13
N GLU A 5 1.13 15.38 -15.53
CA GLU A 5 -0.12 15.54 -14.78
C GLU A 5 0.10 15.10 -13.33
N GLN A 6 -0.15 16.03 -12.42
CA GLN A 6 -0.09 15.82 -10.99
C GLN A 6 -1.52 15.69 -10.47
N TRP A 7 -1.72 14.79 -9.52
CA TRP A 7 -2.99 14.61 -8.85
C TRP A 7 -3.48 15.94 -8.27
N GLY A 8 -4.68 16.37 -8.67
CA GLY A 8 -5.23 17.66 -8.28
C GLY A 8 -5.45 17.80 -6.77
N THR A 9 -5.61 16.69 -6.04
CA THR A 9 -5.69 16.71 -4.57
C THR A 9 -4.94 15.53 -3.95
N ARG A 10 -4.31 15.77 -2.79
CA ARG A 10 -3.68 14.71 -1.98
C ARG A 10 -4.70 13.67 -1.52
N ALA A 11 -5.92 14.10 -1.21
CA ALA A 11 -7.00 13.22 -0.81
C ALA A 11 -7.38 12.23 -1.93
N GLY A 12 -7.48 12.70 -3.18
CA GLY A 12 -7.77 11.83 -4.33
C GLY A 12 -6.70 10.76 -4.55
N PHE A 13 -5.42 11.13 -4.38
CA PHE A 13 -4.32 10.17 -4.44
C PHE A 13 -4.40 9.11 -3.34
N ILE A 14 -4.65 9.51 -2.09
CA ILE A 14 -4.77 8.59 -0.95
C ILE A 14 -5.96 7.65 -1.14
N LEU A 15 -7.12 8.17 -1.59
CA LEU A 15 -8.30 7.34 -1.84
C LEU A 15 -8.09 6.33 -2.97
N ALA A 16 -7.41 6.73 -4.06
CA ALA A 16 -7.06 5.80 -5.13
C ALA A 16 -6.11 4.69 -4.65
N ALA A 17 -5.12 5.04 -3.81
CA ALA A 17 -4.20 4.07 -3.22
C ALA A 17 -4.93 3.10 -2.25
N ILE A 18 -5.83 3.63 -1.41
CA ILE A 18 -6.66 2.81 -0.51
C ILE A 18 -7.57 1.88 -1.32
N GLY A 19 -8.21 2.38 -2.38
CA GLY A 19 -9.06 1.57 -3.25
C GLY A 19 -8.29 0.47 -3.98
N SER A 20 -7.03 0.70 -4.32
CA SER A 20 -6.15 -0.34 -4.88
C SER A 20 -5.73 -1.37 -3.84
N ALA A 21 -5.54 -0.96 -2.57
CA ALA A 21 -5.09 -1.85 -1.50
C ALA A 21 -6.24 -2.68 -0.89
N VAL A 22 -7.46 -2.12 -0.84
CA VAL A 22 -8.63 -2.76 -0.24
C VAL A 22 -9.52 -3.36 -1.35
N GLY A 23 -9.34 -4.65 -1.62
CA GLY A 23 -10.19 -5.41 -2.55
C GLY A 23 -11.31 -6.21 -1.87
N LEU A 24 -12.27 -6.71 -2.65
CA LEU A 24 -13.32 -7.63 -2.18
C LEU A 24 -12.75 -8.83 -1.40
N GLY A 25 -11.58 -9.32 -1.85
CA GLY A 25 -10.82 -10.37 -1.18
C GLY A 25 -10.53 -10.08 0.29
N ASN A 26 -10.20 -8.84 0.63
CA ASN A 26 -9.88 -8.45 2.00
C ASN A 26 -11.14 -8.38 2.88
N ILE A 27 -12.28 -8.04 2.29
CA ILE A 27 -13.55 -7.86 2.99
C ILE A 27 -14.16 -9.20 3.43
N TRP A 28 -14.08 -10.25 2.61
CA TRP A 28 -14.63 -11.57 2.96
C TRP A 28 -13.61 -12.51 3.62
N ARG A 29 -12.32 -12.41 3.28
CA ARG A 29 -11.31 -13.37 3.75
C ARG A 29 -10.87 -13.05 5.17
N PHE A 30 -10.75 -11.75 5.49
CA PHE A 30 -10.41 -11.30 6.82
C PHE A 30 -11.38 -11.82 7.90
N PRO A 31 -12.71 -11.63 7.80
CA PRO A 31 -13.64 -12.13 8.82
C PRO A 31 -13.65 -13.66 8.90
N TYR A 32 -13.50 -14.36 7.77
CA TYR A 32 -13.42 -15.81 7.76
C TYR A 32 -12.20 -16.33 8.53
N VAL A 33 -11.01 -15.83 8.21
CA VAL A 33 -9.75 -16.22 8.88
C VAL A 33 -9.76 -15.78 10.33
N ALA A 34 -10.25 -14.59 10.64
CA ALA A 34 -10.37 -14.12 12.02
C ALA A 34 -11.29 -15.05 12.82
N TYR A 35 -12.44 -15.44 12.28
CA TYR A 35 -13.38 -16.36 12.94
C TYR A 35 -12.76 -17.73 13.21
N GLU A 36 -12.08 -18.34 12.24
CA GLU A 36 -11.41 -19.63 12.42
C GLU A 36 -10.25 -19.60 13.42
N ASN A 37 -9.54 -18.46 13.52
CA ASN A 37 -8.36 -18.31 14.38
C ASN A 37 -8.67 -17.70 15.75
N GLY A 38 -9.88 -17.93 16.28
CA GLY A 38 -10.27 -17.47 17.62
C GLY A 38 -10.87 -16.06 17.67
N GLY A 39 -11.45 -15.59 16.57
CA GLY A 39 -12.17 -14.32 16.46
C GLY A 39 -11.32 -13.11 16.85
N GLY A 40 -11.64 -12.53 18.01
CA GLY A 40 -10.94 -11.36 18.54
C GLY A 40 -9.47 -11.60 18.89
N ALA A 41 -9.08 -12.84 19.21
CA ALA A 41 -7.69 -13.16 19.56
C ALA A 41 -6.75 -13.04 18.34
N PHE A 42 -7.27 -13.21 17.12
CA PHE A 42 -6.51 -13.10 15.87
C PHE A 42 -5.93 -11.68 15.64
N PHE A 43 -6.51 -10.66 16.25
CA PHE A 43 -6.02 -9.28 16.10
C PHE A 43 -4.61 -9.08 16.65
N PHE A 44 -4.20 -9.81 17.69
CA PHE A 44 -2.87 -9.67 18.28
C PHE A 44 -1.74 -10.05 17.32
N PRO A 45 -1.68 -11.28 16.78
CA PRO A 45 -0.66 -11.64 15.79
C PRO A 45 -0.82 -10.86 14.48
N TYR A 46 -2.05 -10.52 14.08
CA TYR A 46 -2.30 -9.72 12.89
C TYR A 46 -1.70 -8.30 13.01
N LEU A 47 -1.92 -7.62 14.12
CA LEU A 47 -1.39 -6.28 14.35
C LEU A 47 0.13 -6.31 14.48
N PHE A 48 0.67 -7.34 15.12
CA PHE A 48 2.12 -7.55 15.19
C PHE A 48 2.72 -7.70 13.78
N ALA A 49 2.18 -8.60 12.97
CA ALA A 49 2.62 -8.78 11.58
C ALA A 49 2.45 -7.51 10.73
N LEU A 50 1.38 -6.73 10.96
CA LEU A 50 1.16 -5.46 10.28
C LEU A 50 2.26 -4.45 10.63
N ILE A 51 2.64 -4.33 11.90
CA ILE A 51 3.66 -3.36 12.34
C ILE A 51 5.07 -3.82 11.94
N THR A 52 5.38 -5.11 12.01
CA THR A 52 6.73 -5.63 11.74
C THR A 52 7.00 -5.93 10.27
N ALA A 53 5.97 -6.32 9.50
CA ALA A 53 6.12 -6.67 8.10
C ALA A 53 5.29 -5.78 7.18
N GLY A 54 4.01 -5.56 7.49
CA GLY A 54 3.11 -4.78 6.63
C GLY A 54 3.58 -3.34 6.37
N ILE A 55 3.77 -2.55 7.44
CA ILE A 55 4.23 -1.15 7.34
C ILE A 55 5.64 -1.07 6.76
N PRO A 56 6.64 -1.84 7.22
CA PRO A 56 7.99 -1.77 6.66
C PRO A 56 8.05 -2.13 5.18
N LEU A 57 7.31 -3.16 4.74
CA LEU A 57 7.25 -3.54 3.32
C LEU A 57 6.58 -2.43 2.49
N LEU A 58 5.51 -1.82 3.00
CA LEU A 58 4.82 -0.73 2.31
C LEU A 58 5.74 0.51 2.15
N ILE A 59 6.52 0.85 3.18
CA ILE A 59 7.53 1.91 3.09
C ILE A 59 8.64 1.53 2.10
N MET A 60 9.09 0.28 2.12
CA MET A 60 10.10 -0.21 1.18
C MET A 60 9.62 -0.11 -0.27
N GLU A 61 8.39 -0.53 -0.56
CA GLU A 61 7.81 -0.42 -1.90
C GLU A 61 7.66 1.04 -2.35
N PHE A 62 7.21 1.92 -1.44
CA PHE A 62 7.09 3.35 -1.73
C PHE A 62 8.45 4.01 -2.02
N THR A 63 9.47 3.71 -1.21
CA THR A 63 10.82 4.26 -1.38
C THR A 63 11.49 3.75 -2.66
N LEU A 64 11.32 2.46 -2.99
CA LEU A 64 11.78 1.90 -4.26
C LEU A 64 11.08 2.57 -5.45
N GLY A 65 9.75 2.70 -5.41
CA GLY A 65 8.97 3.39 -6.46
C GLY A 65 9.45 4.83 -6.69
N HIS A 66 9.76 5.55 -5.61
CA HIS A 66 10.32 6.91 -5.69
C HIS A 66 11.71 6.93 -6.35
N LYS A 67 12.59 5.99 -5.95
CA LYS A 67 13.95 5.88 -6.48
C LYS A 67 13.96 5.52 -7.97
N TYR A 68 13.15 4.55 -8.40
CA TYR A 68 13.05 4.17 -9.81
C TYR A 68 12.41 5.27 -10.67
N ARG A 69 11.46 6.04 -10.11
CA ARG A 69 10.93 7.23 -10.79
C ARG A 69 12.01 8.28 -11.02
N ALA A 70 12.90 8.52 -10.05
CA ALA A 70 14.03 9.42 -10.21
C ALA A 70 15.03 8.89 -11.25
N LEU A 71 15.40 7.61 -11.15
CA LEU A 71 16.34 6.96 -12.07
C LEU A 71 15.86 7.00 -13.54
N ARG A 72 14.56 6.76 -13.78
CA ARG A 72 13.98 6.84 -15.13
C ARG A 72 14.07 8.24 -15.72
N HIS A 73 14.05 9.29 -14.91
CA HIS A 73 14.29 10.66 -15.41
C HIS A 73 15.73 10.86 -15.85
N TYR A 74 16.71 10.24 -15.18
CA TYR A 74 18.11 10.34 -15.57
C TYR A 74 18.41 9.61 -16.89
N LEU A 75 17.86 8.41 -17.10
CA LEU A 75 18.11 7.62 -18.31
C LEU A 75 17.38 8.13 -19.57
N MET A 76 16.40 9.02 -19.43
CA MET A 76 15.66 9.62 -20.55
C MET A 76 16.21 11.01 -20.95
N GLN A 77 17.34 11.42 -20.36
CA GLN A 77 18.07 12.65 -20.71
C GLN A 77 19.37 12.38 -21.47
N GLU A 78 19.57 11.14 -21.96
CA GLU A 78 20.56 10.79 -22.98
C GLU A 78 19.90 10.65 -24.36
#